data_AF-A0A364GVG2-F1
#
_entry.id   AF-A0A364GVG2-F1
#
_cell.length_a   1.000
_cell.length_b   1.000
_cell.length_c   1.000
_cell.angle_alpha   90.00
_cell.angle_beta   90.00
_cell.angle_gamma   90.00
#
_symmetry.space_group_name_H-M   'P 1'
#
loop_
_entity.id
_entity.type
_entity.pdbx_description
1 polymer ?
#
loop_
_entity_poly.entity_id
_entity_poly.type
_entity_poly.pdbx_seq_one_letter_code
_entity_poly.pdbx_strand_id
1 'polypeptide(L)'
;MPRSAKPTPFSLLDGFEPSNNEVKSGRKLPGFTGRSVSEDRARGCGSKHAPDRCESSDPSTDGESRLCGPRIDAQATIWGHSITHVLRDREASARQAAERDTKPWTLHADQQTRNILRDEEQRKVSSTTAAKYRREYERLRAEGITALDRARTRQHYDLLRTASHYCMETDVRALRAASERARRAGHLEQAQRLTLEAWKLAVEMDVQFRQPDRKTWKDKADAMRKAGDPIVSKSKRDTIAPAPSLAVAALLTAGHHGVKVAERHAERVAVLALFGVRPAELKRGIELSLAADPQSGRPFLAARVKGVKVNAERGQAWRTLVVPVDNTAANGLAAVVRERGGKAMVSMTDADHRSLNRALKPSGLSIYSFRHAVASELKREAIRKPETAAGAATFMGHTSTRSLMSYGRAAHARGGRRFGARAERAVRSVPVTFQQKADVREAARATAAQATAPRVPNLGALARRLPTPGLTPPRGPKLPWKR
;
A
#
# COMPACT_ATOMS: atom_id res chain seq x y z
N MET A 1 -16.37 -54.44 3.26
CA MET A 1 -16.91 -53.36 2.39
C MET A 1 -17.56 -52.29 3.26
N PRO A 2 -16.83 -51.27 3.76
CA PRO A 2 -17.47 -50.22 4.56
C PRO A 2 -18.10 -49.18 3.62
N ARG A 3 -19.32 -48.78 3.97
CA ARG A 3 -20.18 -47.86 3.23
C ARG A 3 -19.56 -46.46 3.18
N SER A 4 -19.46 -45.92 1.97
CA SER A 4 -19.14 -44.51 1.70
C SER A 4 -20.13 -43.60 2.45
N ALA A 5 -19.60 -42.83 3.40
CA ALA A 5 -20.33 -41.73 4.00
C ALA A 5 -20.49 -40.61 2.95
N LYS A 6 -21.74 -40.31 2.58
CA LYS A 6 -22.07 -39.14 1.78
C LYS A 6 -21.64 -37.88 2.54
N PRO A 7 -21.01 -36.88 1.89
CA PRO A 7 -20.71 -35.61 2.54
C PRO A 7 -22.03 -34.91 2.90
N THR A 8 -22.20 -34.57 4.18
CA THR A 8 -23.30 -33.75 4.68
C THR A 8 -23.25 -32.35 4.06
N PRO A 9 -24.41 -31.75 3.69
CA PRO A 9 -24.46 -30.40 3.18
C PRO A 9 -24.19 -29.41 4.33
N PHE A 10 -22.98 -28.83 4.36
CA PHE A 10 -22.66 -27.70 5.24
C PHE A 10 -23.48 -26.48 4.80
N SER A 11 -24.30 -25.92 5.71
CA SER A 11 -25.24 -24.85 5.41
C SER A 11 -24.47 -23.54 5.17
N LEU A 12 -24.95 -22.70 4.24
CA LEU A 12 -24.37 -21.39 3.91
C LEU A 12 -24.48 -20.37 5.09
N LEU A 13 -24.97 -20.82 6.24
CA LEU A 13 -25.52 -20.04 7.34
C LEU A 13 -24.97 -20.42 8.72
N ASP A 14 -23.98 -21.31 8.81
CA ASP A 14 -23.37 -21.79 10.08
C ASP A 14 -22.52 -20.72 10.83
N GLY A 15 -22.89 -19.44 10.73
CA GLY A 15 -22.27 -18.31 11.43
C GLY A 15 -23.23 -17.17 11.81
N PHE A 16 -24.55 -17.37 11.69
CA PHE A 16 -25.55 -16.33 11.98
C PHE A 16 -26.19 -16.50 13.38
N GLU A 17 -25.44 -16.20 14.44
CA GLU A 17 -26.06 -16.03 15.77
C GLU A 17 -26.48 -14.57 16.02
N PRO A 18 -27.68 -14.33 16.59
CA PRO A 18 -28.13 -12.99 16.97
C PRO A 18 -27.26 -12.40 18.10
N SER A 19 -26.97 -11.10 17.97
CA SER A 19 -26.31 -10.31 19.01
C SER A 19 -27.36 -9.81 20.02
N ASN A 20 -27.43 -10.40 21.21
CA ASN A 20 -28.16 -9.82 22.33
C ASN A 20 -27.47 -8.52 22.79
N ASN A 21 -28.04 -7.38 22.45
CA ASN A 21 -27.61 -6.07 22.95
C ASN A 21 -28.77 -5.45 23.73
N GLU A 22 -28.79 -5.65 25.04
CA GLU A 22 -29.43 -4.68 25.94
C GLU A 22 -28.50 -3.48 26.12
N VAL A 23 -28.98 -2.32 25.68
CA VAL A 23 -28.31 -1.04 25.89
C VAL A 23 -28.57 -0.62 27.34
N LYS A 24 -27.63 -0.85 28.25
CA LYS A 24 -27.60 -0.11 29.52
C LYS A 24 -27.11 1.31 29.25
N SER A 25 -28.06 2.22 29.05
CA SER A 25 -27.81 3.66 29.02
C SER A 25 -27.34 4.14 30.40
N GLY A 26 -26.13 4.66 30.49
CA GLY A 26 -25.63 5.19 31.76
C GLY A 26 -24.27 5.85 31.63
N ARG A 27 -24.24 7.08 31.10
CA ARG A 27 -23.25 8.08 31.52
C ARG A 27 -23.73 9.49 31.19
N LYS A 28 -24.08 10.23 32.25
CA LYS A 28 -24.28 11.68 32.27
C LYS A 28 -22.97 12.38 31.86
N LEU A 29 -23.06 13.32 30.92
CA LEU A 29 -22.04 14.36 30.71
C LEU A 29 -22.52 15.62 31.45
N PRO A 30 -21.67 16.27 32.28
CA PRO A 30 -22.00 17.56 32.84
C PRO A 30 -21.52 18.71 31.93
N GLY A 31 -22.33 19.76 31.87
CA GLY A 31 -21.86 21.14 31.71
C GLY A 31 -21.56 21.63 30.29
N PHE A 32 -22.57 22.16 29.61
CA PHE A 32 -22.38 23.18 28.58
C PHE A 32 -23.43 24.28 28.81
N THR A 33 -23.05 25.32 29.55
CA THR A 33 -23.79 26.58 29.62
C THR A 33 -23.37 27.44 28.43
N GLY A 34 -24.37 27.97 27.72
CA GLY A 34 -24.18 28.65 26.45
C GLY A 34 -23.59 30.05 26.54
N ARG A 35 -23.28 30.58 25.37
CA ARG A 35 -23.45 32.01 25.05
C ARG A 35 -23.67 32.17 23.56
N SER A 36 -24.88 32.60 23.24
CA SER A 36 -25.29 33.25 22.00
C SER A 36 -24.64 34.63 21.90
N VAL A 37 -23.98 34.93 20.77
CA VAL A 37 -23.90 36.29 20.25
C VAL A 37 -23.99 36.24 18.73
N SER A 38 -25.09 36.79 18.24
CA SER A 38 -25.38 37.26 16.88
C SER A 38 -24.44 38.37 16.45
N GLU A 39 -24.10 38.44 15.16
CA GLU A 39 -24.27 39.65 14.32
C GLU A 39 -23.58 39.50 12.95
N ASP A 40 -24.42 39.56 11.93
CA ASP A 40 -24.31 40.40 10.74
C ASP A 40 -22.93 40.87 10.25
N ARG A 41 -22.58 40.44 9.03
CA ARG A 41 -22.15 41.37 7.98
C ARG A 41 -22.25 40.76 6.59
N ALA A 42 -23.35 41.08 5.93
CA ALA A 42 -23.43 41.14 4.48
C ALA A 42 -22.69 42.40 4.00
N ARG A 43 -21.76 42.28 3.04
CA ARG A 43 -21.43 43.31 2.04
C ARG A 43 -20.91 42.63 0.78
N GLY A 44 -21.66 42.82 -0.30
CA GLY A 44 -21.22 42.53 -1.65
C GLY A 44 -20.42 43.68 -2.26
N CYS A 45 -19.67 43.33 -3.29
CA CYS A 45 -19.21 44.11 -4.46
C CYS A 45 -18.53 43.04 -5.35
N GLY A 46 -18.83 42.88 -6.63
CA GLY A 46 -19.04 43.89 -7.65
C GLY A 46 -17.95 43.66 -8.71
N SER A 47 -18.38 43.17 -9.87
CA SER A 47 -17.68 42.94 -11.14
C SER A 47 -16.45 43.80 -11.46
N LYS A 48 -15.51 43.28 -12.27
CA LYS A 48 -15.24 43.74 -13.66
C LYS A 48 -13.99 43.10 -14.32
N HIS A 49 -14.16 42.89 -15.64
CA HIS A 49 -13.17 42.93 -16.73
C HIS A 49 -12.25 41.73 -17.02
N ALA A 50 -12.62 41.02 -18.10
CA ALA A 50 -11.70 40.55 -19.14
C ALA A 50 -11.10 41.74 -19.92
N PRO A 51 -9.98 41.52 -20.63
CA PRO A 51 -10.12 41.62 -22.09
C PRO A 51 -9.41 40.51 -22.88
N ASP A 52 -9.89 40.37 -24.11
CA ASP A 52 -9.39 39.59 -25.23
C ASP A 52 -7.94 39.90 -25.62
N ARG A 53 -7.27 38.90 -26.21
CA ARG A 53 -6.39 39.10 -27.37
C ARG A 53 -6.43 37.88 -28.30
N CYS A 54 -6.80 38.15 -29.53
CA CYS A 54 -6.66 37.31 -30.72
C CYS A 54 -5.23 37.38 -31.30
N GLU A 55 -5.03 36.60 -32.38
CA GLU A 55 -3.94 36.57 -33.37
C GLU A 55 -2.89 35.47 -33.11
N SER A 56 -2.99 34.30 -33.75
CA SER A 56 -2.76 33.94 -35.17
C SER A 56 -1.28 33.85 -35.54
N SER A 57 -0.78 32.62 -35.77
CA SER A 57 0.06 32.24 -36.92
C SER A 57 0.59 30.79 -36.73
N ASP A 58 0.07 29.86 -37.53
CA ASP A 58 0.88 28.77 -38.07
C ASP A 58 1.77 29.37 -39.19
N PRO A 59 3.00 28.87 -39.41
CA PRO A 59 3.13 27.92 -40.52
C PRO A 59 4.23 26.84 -40.36
N SER A 60 4.10 25.88 -41.27
CA SER A 60 5.16 25.10 -41.93
C SER A 60 5.56 23.75 -41.35
N THR A 61 5.04 22.74 -42.04
CA THR A 61 5.67 21.46 -42.34
C THR A 61 7.05 21.63 -42.98
N ASP A 62 8.05 20.96 -42.41
CA ASP A 62 9.21 20.29 -43.03
C ASP A 62 9.94 19.63 -41.83
N GLY A 63 10.15 18.32 -41.73
CA GLY A 63 10.78 17.49 -42.74
C GLY A 63 12.25 17.25 -42.40
N GLU A 64 12.62 16.86 -41.17
CA GLU A 64 13.89 16.15 -40.95
C GLU A 64 13.96 15.40 -39.61
N SER A 65 14.05 14.08 -39.73
CA SER A 65 14.33 13.14 -38.66
C SER A 65 15.73 13.34 -38.08
N ARG A 66 15.83 13.81 -36.83
CA ARG A 66 17.02 13.64 -36.00
C ARG A 66 16.64 13.03 -34.67
N LEU A 67 17.14 11.82 -34.44
CA LEU A 67 17.16 11.12 -33.15
C LEU A 67 18.06 11.89 -32.19
N CYS A 68 17.57 13.00 -31.64
CA CYS A 68 18.18 13.68 -30.52
C CYS A 68 17.69 13.01 -29.23
N GLY A 69 18.52 12.14 -28.66
CA GLY A 69 18.39 11.76 -27.26
C GLY A 69 18.42 13.01 -26.36
N PRO A 70 17.81 12.96 -25.16
CA PRO A 70 17.73 14.13 -24.30
C PRO A 70 19.14 14.63 -23.96
N ARG A 71 19.45 15.86 -24.39
CA ARG A 71 20.58 16.65 -23.90
C ARG A 71 20.34 16.88 -22.41
N ILE A 72 21.11 16.19 -21.58
CA ILE A 72 21.20 16.47 -20.15
C ILE A 72 22.12 17.68 -20.04
N ASP A 73 21.55 18.86 -19.83
CA ASP A 73 22.33 20.08 -19.57
C ASP A 73 23.12 19.91 -18.27
N ALA A 74 24.44 19.95 -18.39
CA ALA A 74 25.42 19.53 -17.39
C ALA A 74 25.68 20.55 -16.26
N GLN A 75 24.78 21.49 -15.99
CA GLN A 75 25.01 22.56 -15.01
C GLN A 75 23.93 22.76 -13.93
N ALA A 76 22.92 21.90 -13.84
CA ALA A 76 22.06 21.85 -12.66
C ALA A 76 22.49 20.70 -11.75
N THR A 77 23.20 20.97 -10.66
CA THR A 77 23.05 20.13 -9.46
C THR A 77 21.60 20.33 -8.99
N ILE A 78 20.72 19.43 -9.43
CA ILE A 78 19.25 19.52 -9.40
C ILE A 78 18.65 19.79 -7.98
N TRP A 79 19.45 19.71 -6.90
CA TRP A 79 19.01 19.94 -5.51
C TRP A 79 20.04 20.72 -4.69
N GLY A 80 20.59 21.77 -5.31
CA GLY A 80 21.91 22.39 -5.09
C GLY A 80 22.37 22.89 -3.71
N HIS A 81 21.66 22.65 -2.61
CA HIS A 81 22.14 23.12 -1.29
C HIS A 81 22.36 22.02 -0.24
N SER A 82 21.65 20.89 -0.28
CA SER A 82 21.76 19.89 0.79
C SER A 82 22.83 18.81 0.56
N ILE A 83 23.19 18.54 -0.70
CA ILE A 83 24.06 17.40 -1.08
C ILE A 83 25.45 17.87 -1.56
N THR A 84 25.62 19.19 -1.78
CA THR A 84 26.83 19.79 -2.35
C THR A 84 28.08 19.57 -1.49
N HIS A 85 27.95 19.50 -0.16
CA HIS A 85 29.06 19.18 0.73
C HIS A 85 29.45 17.70 0.61
N VAL A 86 28.48 16.78 0.63
CA VAL A 86 28.73 15.33 0.45
C VAL A 86 29.41 15.04 -0.89
N LEU A 87 28.98 15.71 -1.97
CA LEU A 87 29.64 15.59 -3.28
C LEU A 87 31.10 16.05 -3.21
N ARG A 88 31.37 17.21 -2.59
CA ARG A 88 32.75 17.71 -2.41
C ARG A 88 33.61 16.74 -1.60
N ASP A 89 33.10 16.24 -0.48
CA ASP A 89 33.85 15.33 0.39
C ASP A 89 34.16 14.00 -0.31
N ARG A 90 33.18 13.45 -1.05
CA ARG A 90 33.38 12.20 -1.81
C ARG A 90 34.29 12.39 -3.01
N GLU A 91 34.22 13.54 -3.68
CA GLU A 91 35.15 13.88 -4.77
C GLU A 91 36.57 14.00 -4.22
N ALA A 92 36.77 14.72 -3.11
CA ALA A 92 38.06 14.84 -2.45
C ALA A 92 38.63 13.47 -2.04
N SER A 93 37.79 12.60 -1.47
CA SER A 93 38.19 11.22 -1.14
C SER A 93 38.58 10.40 -2.39
N ALA A 94 37.83 10.53 -3.49
CA ALA A 94 38.15 9.85 -4.74
C ALA A 94 39.47 10.36 -5.36
N ARG A 95 39.74 11.66 -5.29
CA ARG A 95 40.98 12.28 -5.74
C ARG A 95 42.18 11.86 -4.90
N GLN A 96 42.05 11.85 -3.57
CA GLN A 96 43.10 11.34 -2.67
C GLN A 96 43.41 9.87 -2.91
N ALA A 97 42.41 9.03 -3.21
CA ALA A 97 42.64 7.63 -3.56
C ALA A 97 43.37 7.51 -4.92
N ALA A 98 43.01 8.36 -5.88
CA ALA A 98 43.64 8.42 -7.20
C ALA A 98 45.13 8.80 -7.13
N GLU A 99 45.48 9.76 -6.27
CA GLU A 99 46.86 10.19 -6.00
C GLU A 99 47.71 9.04 -5.44
N ARG A 100 47.16 8.24 -4.53
CA ARG A 100 47.86 7.06 -3.96
C ARG A 100 48.07 5.95 -4.98
N ASP A 101 47.07 5.73 -5.83
CA ASP A 101 47.05 4.60 -6.77
C ASP A 101 47.59 4.95 -8.17
N THR A 102 48.05 6.19 -8.39
CA THR A 102 48.51 6.74 -9.70
C THR A 102 47.52 6.50 -10.85
N LYS A 103 46.22 6.49 -10.55
CA LYS A 103 45.13 6.23 -11.50
C LYS A 103 44.27 7.48 -11.73
N PRO A 104 43.53 7.58 -12.84
CA PRO A 104 42.51 8.61 -13.00
C PRO A 104 41.44 8.50 -11.90
N TRP A 105 41.13 9.62 -11.24
CA TRP A 105 40.14 9.65 -10.16
C TRP A 105 38.74 9.17 -10.58
N THR A 106 38.41 9.27 -11.87
CA THR A 106 37.15 8.76 -12.44
C THR A 106 37.01 7.24 -12.30
N LEU A 107 38.10 6.48 -12.16
CA LEU A 107 38.04 5.05 -11.86
C LEU A 107 37.55 4.80 -10.44
N HIS A 108 38.02 5.58 -9.46
CA HIS A 108 37.52 5.53 -8.09
C HIS A 108 36.07 6.02 -8.00
N ALA A 109 35.68 7.00 -8.81
CA ALA A 109 34.29 7.44 -8.93
C ALA A 109 33.37 6.32 -9.49
N ASP A 110 33.79 5.58 -10.53
CA ASP A 110 33.01 4.41 -11.02
C ASP A 110 32.96 3.30 -9.95
N GLN A 111 34.05 3.06 -9.21
CA GLN A 111 34.04 2.08 -8.13
C GLN A 111 33.07 2.47 -7.01
N GLN A 112 33.05 3.74 -6.59
CA GLN A 112 32.05 4.25 -5.65
C GLN A 112 30.64 4.08 -6.20
N THR A 113 30.43 4.34 -7.49
CA THR A 113 29.13 4.17 -8.16
C THR A 113 28.67 2.70 -8.13
N ARG A 114 29.56 1.74 -8.39
CA ARG A 114 29.30 0.29 -8.25
C ARG A 114 28.90 -0.06 -6.83
N ASN A 115 29.68 0.38 -5.85
CA ASN A 115 29.42 0.13 -4.43
C ASN A 115 28.07 0.69 -3.99
N ILE A 116 27.69 1.88 -4.50
CA ILE A 116 26.39 2.49 -4.22
C ILE A 116 25.27 1.66 -4.82
N LEU A 117 25.37 1.27 -6.10
CA LEU A 117 24.32 0.47 -6.74
C LEU A 117 24.12 -0.85 -6.01
N ARG A 118 25.21 -1.46 -5.52
CA ARG A 118 25.30 -2.88 -5.12
C ARG A 118 24.89 -3.75 -6.32
N ASP A 119 25.45 -4.93 -6.52
CA ASP A 119 25.05 -5.79 -7.65
C ASP A 119 23.66 -6.43 -7.46
N GLU A 120 22.69 -5.64 -6.98
CA GLU A 120 21.30 -5.99 -6.83
C GLU A 120 20.60 -5.86 -8.18
N GLU A 121 19.74 -6.83 -8.51
CA GLU A 121 18.88 -6.73 -9.68
C GLU A 121 17.96 -5.52 -9.58
N GLN A 122 17.90 -4.75 -10.66
CA GLN A 122 16.97 -3.63 -10.75
C GLN A 122 15.52 -4.13 -10.56
N ARG A 123 14.72 -3.33 -9.86
CA ARG A 123 13.32 -3.64 -9.64
C ARG A 123 12.55 -3.80 -10.96
N LYS A 124 12.00 -5.00 -11.18
CA LYS A 124 11.09 -5.28 -12.30
C LYS A 124 9.76 -4.53 -12.11
N VAL A 125 9.47 -3.57 -12.98
CA VAL A 125 8.23 -2.78 -13.02
C VAL A 125 7.61 -2.82 -14.41
N SER A 126 6.28 -2.74 -14.49
CA SER A 126 5.59 -2.68 -15.78
C SER A 126 5.88 -1.36 -16.52
N SER A 127 5.78 -1.35 -17.85
CA SER A 127 5.98 -0.17 -18.70
C SER A 127 5.10 1.02 -18.26
N THR A 128 3.82 0.78 -17.97
CA THR A 128 2.90 1.81 -17.46
C THR A 128 3.36 2.40 -16.13
N THR A 129 3.92 1.57 -15.24
CA THR A 129 4.43 2.02 -13.93
C THR A 129 5.72 2.81 -14.11
N ALA A 130 6.62 2.36 -14.97
CA ALA A 130 7.87 3.05 -15.30
C ALA A 130 7.59 4.44 -15.90
N ALA A 131 6.65 4.55 -16.84
CA ALA A 131 6.24 5.83 -17.42
C ALA A 131 5.65 6.78 -16.36
N LYS A 132 4.84 6.26 -15.44
CA LYS A 132 4.34 7.03 -14.30
C LYS A 132 5.48 7.51 -13.40
N TYR A 133 6.42 6.63 -13.04
CA TYR A 133 7.56 7.00 -12.20
C TYR A 133 8.42 8.06 -12.87
N ARG A 134 8.68 7.92 -14.17
CA ARG A 134 9.43 8.89 -14.96
C ARG A 134 8.78 10.27 -14.90
N ARG A 135 7.47 10.36 -15.14
CA ARG A 135 6.75 11.65 -15.06
C ARG A 135 6.87 12.32 -13.69
N GLU A 136 6.69 11.58 -12.59
CA GLU A 136 6.83 12.15 -11.26
C GLU A 136 8.28 12.56 -10.96
N TYR A 137 9.26 11.77 -11.40
CA TYR A 137 10.68 12.08 -11.23
C TYR A 137 11.10 13.33 -12.01
N GLU A 138 10.74 13.43 -13.31
CA GLU A 138 11.06 14.61 -14.12
C GLU A 138 10.40 15.87 -13.59
N ARG A 139 9.18 15.75 -13.04
CA ARG A 139 8.53 16.88 -12.37
C ARG A 139 9.33 17.35 -11.16
N LEU A 140 9.77 16.43 -10.30
CA LEU A 140 10.61 16.80 -9.16
C LEU A 140 11.91 17.45 -9.66
N ARG A 141 12.54 16.86 -10.69
CA ARG A 141 13.79 17.34 -11.29
C ARG A 141 13.65 18.79 -11.80
N ALA A 142 12.56 19.07 -12.51
CA ALA A 142 12.25 20.41 -13.02
C ALA A 142 11.93 21.41 -11.90
N GLU A 143 11.29 20.96 -10.81
CA GLU A 143 10.95 21.82 -9.65
C GLU A 143 12.14 22.01 -8.67
N GLY A 144 13.23 21.25 -8.78
CA GLY A 144 14.40 21.37 -7.89
C GLY A 144 14.15 21.03 -6.41
N ILE A 145 13.04 20.34 -6.09
CA ILE A 145 12.66 19.80 -4.76
C ILE A 145 12.66 18.27 -4.57
N THR A 146 13.27 17.76 -3.49
CA THR A 146 13.37 16.29 -3.30
C THR A 146 12.01 15.62 -3.10
N ALA A 147 11.97 14.29 -3.23
CA ALA A 147 10.77 13.50 -2.92
C ALA A 147 10.25 13.75 -1.50
N LEU A 148 11.16 13.99 -0.54
CA LEU A 148 10.80 14.30 0.84
C LEU A 148 10.20 15.70 0.94
N ASP A 149 10.78 16.70 0.30
CA ASP A 149 10.33 18.10 0.34
C ASP A 149 8.94 18.28 -0.29
N ARG A 150 8.70 17.61 -1.42
CA ARG A 150 7.41 17.67 -2.12
C ARG A 150 6.27 16.96 -1.38
N ALA A 151 6.57 15.91 -0.63
CA ALA A 151 5.55 15.07 -0.03
C ALA A 151 4.75 15.78 1.07
N ARG A 152 3.41 15.64 1.05
CA ARG A 152 2.50 16.14 2.10
C ARG A 152 1.87 15.03 2.94
N THR A 153 2.02 13.77 2.50
CA THR A 153 1.53 12.60 3.20
C THR A 153 2.54 11.46 3.08
N ARG A 154 2.48 10.48 4.00
CA ARG A 154 3.34 9.29 3.95
C ARG A 154 3.22 8.55 2.62
N GLN A 155 2.00 8.35 2.14
CA GLN A 155 1.75 7.62 0.90
C GLN A 155 2.27 8.39 -0.33
N HIS A 156 2.17 9.72 -0.32
CA HIS A 156 2.75 10.55 -1.37
C HIS A 156 4.27 10.43 -1.36
N TYR A 157 4.90 10.48 -0.18
CA TYR A 157 6.33 10.24 -0.03
C TYR A 157 6.76 8.86 -0.54
N ASP A 158 6.08 7.79 -0.13
CA ASP A 158 6.45 6.43 -0.56
C ASP A 158 6.36 6.27 -2.09
N LEU A 159 5.40 6.93 -2.75
CA LEU A 159 5.32 6.97 -4.21
C LEU A 159 6.51 7.72 -4.82
N LEU A 160 6.74 8.97 -4.40
CA LEU A 160 7.80 9.82 -4.95
C LEU A 160 9.17 9.22 -4.71
N ARG A 161 9.45 8.74 -3.48
CA ARG A 161 10.67 8.03 -3.13
C ARG A 161 10.92 6.83 -4.04
N THR A 162 9.90 6.00 -4.26
CA THR A 162 10.04 4.82 -5.11
C THR A 162 10.28 5.20 -6.56
N ALA A 163 9.57 6.22 -7.06
CA ALA A 163 9.72 6.74 -8.41
C ALA A 163 11.13 7.32 -8.63
N SER A 164 11.59 8.22 -7.76
CA SER A 164 12.92 8.82 -7.82
C SER A 164 14.01 7.76 -7.72
N HIS A 165 13.96 6.86 -6.73
CA HIS A 165 14.96 5.80 -6.61
C HIS A 165 15.03 4.93 -7.88
N TYR A 166 13.88 4.48 -8.39
CA TYR A 166 13.84 3.68 -9.62
C TYR A 166 14.43 4.43 -10.82
N CYS A 167 14.08 5.70 -10.99
CA CYS A 167 14.53 6.51 -12.12
C CYS A 167 16.02 6.81 -12.03
N MET A 168 16.50 7.25 -10.86
CA MET A 168 17.93 7.51 -10.63
C MET A 168 18.76 6.24 -10.84
N GLU A 169 18.32 5.09 -10.34
CA GLU A 169 19.01 3.83 -10.57
C GLU A 169 19.06 3.47 -12.06
N THR A 170 17.96 3.66 -12.80
CA THR A 170 17.90 3.45 -14.26
C THR A 170 18.90 4.34 -14.98
N ASP A 171 18.91 5.62 -14.63
CA ASP A 171 19.70 6.64 -15.30
C ASP A 171 21.20 6.45 -14.99
N VAL A 172 21.57 6.13 -13.74
CA VAL A 172 22.94 5.76 -13.38
C VAL A 172 23.42 4.56 -14.19
N ARG A 173 22.62 3.49 -14.29
CA ARG A 173 23.00 2.30 -15.07
C ARG A 173 23.14 2.63 -16.56
N ALA A 174 22.26 3.46 -17.11
CA ALA A 174 22.32 3.90 -18.50
C ALA A 174 23.58 4.74 -18.78
N LEU A 175 23.92 5.69 -17.91
CA LEU A 175 25.13 6.52 -18.00
C LEU A 175 26.39 5.67 -17.93
N ARG A 176 26.45 4.69 -17.03
CA ARG A 176 27.58 3.74 -16.95
C ARG A 176 27.72 2.90 -18.21
N ALA A 177 26.62 2.35 -18.72
CA ALA A 177 26.65 1.59 -19.97
C ALA A 177 27.08 2.46 -21.17
N ALA A 178 26.66 3.73 -21.22
CA ALA A 178 27.09 4.69 -22.23
C ALA A 178 28.58 5.04 -22.08
N SER A 179 29.08 5.20 -20.85
CA SER A 179 30.49 5.42 -20.56
C SER A 179 31.37 4.26 -21.05
N GLU A 180 30.96 3.02 -20.79
CA GLU A 180 31.68 1.83 -21.28
C GLU A 180 31.68 1.73 -22.81
N ARG A 181 30.56 2.08 -23.47
CA ARG A 181 30.51 2.17 -24.94
C ARG A 181 31.47 3.24 -25.48
N ALA A 182 31.48 4.42 -24.87
CA ALA A 182 32.39 5.52 -25.25
C ALA A 182 33.87 5.12 -25.06
N ARG A 183 34.20 4.41 -23.97
CA ARG A 183 35.56 3.90 -23.73
C ARG A 183 35.98 2.89 -24.79
N ARG A 184 35.10 1.96 -25.16
CA ARG A 184 35.36 0.96 -26.22
C ARG A 184 35.56 1.61 -27.60
N ALA A 185 34.90 2.74 -27.84
CA ALA A 185 35.03 3.52 -29.08
C ALA A 185 36.24 4.49 -29.08
N GLY A 186 37.04 4.54 -28.00
CA GLY A 186 38.19 5.46 -27.89
C GLY A 186 37.83 6.89 -27.50
N HIS A 187 36.56 7.21 -27.23
CA HIS A 187 36.11 8.55 -26.82
C HIS A 187 36.31 8.77 -25.30
N LEU A 188 37.57 8.96 -24.89
CA LEU A 188 37.96 9.01 -23.48
C LEU A 188 37.34 10.17 -22.70
N GLU A 189 37.31 11.39 -23.25
CA GLU A 189 36.70 12.55 -22.60
C GLU A 189 35.20 12.35 -22.37
N GLN A 190 34.49 11.81 -23.36
CA GLN A 190 33.08 11.50 -23.25
C GLN A 190 32.84 10.43 -22.17
N ALA A 191 33.67 9.40 -22.10
CA ALA A 191 33.58 8.37 -21.07
C ALA A 191 33.80 8.95 -19.66
N GLN A 192 34.77 9.85 -19.49
CA GLN A 192 35.02 10.53 -18.21
C GLN A 192 33.83 11.40 -17.79
N ARG A 193 33.26 12.20 -18.71
CA ARG A 193 32.05 13.01 -18.44
C ARG A 193 30.86 12.15 -18.02
N LEU A 194 30.58 11.07 -18.75
CA LEU A 194 29.48 10.16 -18.43
C LEU A 194 29.69 9.45 -17.08
N THR A 195 30.94 9.11 -16.75
CA THR A 195 31.29 8.54 -15.45
C THR A 195 31.05 9.54 -14.32
N LEU A 196 31.42 10.80 -14.53
CA LEU A 196 31.18 11.89 -13.57
C LEU A 196 29.69 12.10 -13.33
N GLU A 197 28.88 12.15 -14.39
CA GLU A 197 27.43 12.29 -14.28
C GLU A 197 26.79 11.10 -13.55
N ALA A 198 27.19 9.88 -13.89
CA ALA A 198 26.72 8.67 -13.22
C ALA A 198 27.05 8.69 -11.72
N TRP A 199 28.26 9.11 -11.37
CA TRP A 199 28.72 9.20 -9.99
C TRP A 199 27.95 10.26 -9.20
N LYS A 200 27.78 11.47 -9.74
CA LYS A 200 27.00 12.55 -9.09
C LYS A 200 25.59 12.07 -8.76
N LEU A 201 24.92 11.45 -9.73
CA LEU A 201 23.56 10.95 -9.57
C LEU A 201 23.48 9.78 -8.58
N ALA A 202 24.49 8.90 -8.56
CA ALA A 202 24.55 7.80 -7.60
C ALA A 202 24.76 8.28 -6.17
N VAL A 203 25.67 9.22 -5.93
CA VAL A 203 25.88 9.84 -4.60
C VAL A 203 24.59 10.49 -4.12
N GLU A 204 23.88 11.19 -5.00
CA GLU A 204 22.60 11.81 -4.66
C GLU A 204 21.54 10.77 -4.26
N MET A 205 21.43 9.68 -5.03
CA MET A 205 20.53 8.56 -4.73
C MET A 205 20.89 7.92 -3.37
N ASP A 206 22.17 7.77 -3.08
CA ASP A 206 22.69 7.18 -1.85
C ASP A 206 22.31 8.01 -0.62
N VAL A 207 22.57 9.32 -0.66
CA VAL A 207 22.22 10.26 0.42
C VAL A 207 20.71 10.30 0.65
N GLN A 208 19.90 10.33 -0.41
CA GLN A 208 18.46 10.39 -0.26
C GLN A 208 17.84 9.09 0.26
N PHE A 209 18.38 7.92 -0.09
CA PHE A 209 17.64 6.66 0.05
C PHE A 209 18.35 5.51 0.75
N ARG A 210 19.69 5.48 0.78
CA ARG A 210 20.47 4.31 1.21
C ARG A 210 21.27 4.55 2.49
N GLN A 211 21.78 5.76 2.72
CA GLN A 211 22.54 6.09 3.93
C GLN A 211 21.70 5.92 5.21
N PRO A 212 22.33 5.53 6.35
CA PRO A 212 21.63 5.23 7.59
C PRO A 212 21.02 6.48 8.23
N ASP A 213 21.66 7.63 8.08
CA ASP A 213 21.30 8.95 8.60
C ASP A 213 20.34 9.72 7.68
N ARG A 214 19.92 9.13 6.57
CA ARG A 214 19.00 9.77 5.61
C ARG A 214 17.73 10.27 6.31
N LYS A 215 17.27 11.46 5.91
CA LYS A 215 15.98 11.99 6.38
C LYS A 215 14.83 11.11 5.88
N THR A 216 13.93 10.77 6.79
CA THR A 216 12.76 9.96 6.51
C THR A 216 11.48 10.79 6.61
N TRP A 217 10.37 10.20 6.17
CA TRP A 217 9.05 10.81 6.42
C TRP A 217 8.77 11.02 7.92
N LYS A 218 9.35 10.20 8.81
CA LYS A 218 9.16 10.38 10.25
C LYS A 218 9.74 11.73 10.68
N ASP A 219 10.97 12.01 10.25
CA ASP A 219 11.67 13.25 10.57
C ASP A 219 10.94 14.47 10.02
N LYS A 220 10.45 14.39 8.77
CA LYS A 220 9.62 15.45 8.18
C LYS A 220 8.31 15.64 8.95
N ALA A 221 7.62 14.56 9.29
CA ALA A 221 6.36 14.62 10.01
C ALA A 221 6.55 15.17 11.44
N ASP A 222 7.67 14.87 12.09
CA ASP A 222 8.03 15.41 13.39
C ASP A 222 8.34 16.92 13.28
N ALA A 223 9.06 17.35 12.24
CA ALA A 223 9.31 18.76 11.96
C ALA A 223 8.01 19.55 11.67
N MET A 224 7.11 18.99 10.84
CA MET A 224 5.79 19.58 10.58
C MET A 224 4.98 19.73 11.87
N ARG A 225 4.97 18.70 12.73
CA ARG A 225 4.28 18.77 14.04
C ARG A 225 4.86 19.86 14.94
N LYS A 226 6.18 20.00 14.99
CA LYS A 226 6.84 21.08 15.74
C LYS A 226 6.51 22.47 15.20
N ALA A 227 6.36 22.60 13.88
CA ALA A 227 5.98 23.84 13.21
C ALA A 227 4.48 24.16 13.30
N GLY A 228 3.65 23.27 13.86
CA GLY A 228 2.19 23.42 13.87
C GLY A 228 1.51 23.11 12.54
N ASP A 229 2.24 22.58 11.56
CA ASP A 229 1.70 22.27 10.24
C ASP A 229 0.79 21.02 10.29
N PRO A 230 -0.43 21.09 9.71
CA PRO A 230 -1.35 19.96 9.72
C PRO A 230 -0.84 18.82 8.82
N ILE A 231 -0.70 17.62 9.39
CA ILE A 231 -0.44 16.40 8.62
C ILE A 231 -1.76 15.88 8.06
N VAL A 232 -2.00 16.13 6.77
CA VAL A 232 -3.24 15.71 6.11
C VAL A 232 -3.26 14.19 5.89
N SER A 233 -4.15 13.48 6.58
CA SER A 233 -4.46 12.08 6.24
C SER A 233 -5.42 12.03 5.06
N LYS A 234 -4.94 11.62 3.88
CA LYS A 234 -5.81 11.31 2.72
C LYS A 234 -6.37 9.88 2.75
N SER A 235 -6.22 9.18 3.88
CA SER A 235 -6.67 7.79 4.01
C SER A 235 -8.20 7.71 3.90
N LYS A 236 -8.68 7.00 2.88
CA LYS A 236 -10.12 6.69 2.75
C LYS A 236 -10.63 5.69 3.78
N ARG A 237 -9.73 5.10 4.59
CA ARG A 237 -10.10 4.20 5.69
C ARG A 237 -10.79 4.92 6.84
N ASP A 238 -10.55 6.22 6.94
CA ASP A 238 -11.09 7.08 7.99
C ASP A 238 -12.40 7.73 7.51
N THR A 239 -12.77 7.52 6.24
CA THR A 239 -14.04 7.96 5.68
C THR A 239 -15.17 7.06 6.14
N ILE A 240 -16.16 7.65 6.81
CA ILE A 240 -17.33 6.94 7.34
C ILE A 240 -18.46 7.06 6.31
N ALA A 241 -18.64 6.05 5.46
CA ALA A 241 -19.80 6.00 4.58
C ALA A 241 -21.11 5.87 5.39
N PRO A 242 -22.25 6.35 4.88
CA PRO A 242 -23.55 6.15 5.50
C PRO A 242 -23.89 4.67 5.71
N ALA A 243 -24.78 4.40 6.67
CA ALA A 243 -25.38 3.07 6.81
C ALA A 243 -26.11 2.68 5.51
N PRO A 244 -26.27 1.38 5.20
CA PRO A 244 -26.98 0.94 4.01
C PRO A 244 -28.34 1.63 3.84
N SER A 245 -29.06 1.87 4.94
CA SER A 245 -30.37 2.53 4.91
C SER A 245 -30.36 3.98 4.39
N LEU A 246 -29.23 4.67 4.51
CA LEU A 246 -29.03 6.06 4.10
C LEU A 246 -28.04 6.19 2.93
N ALA A 247 -27.64 5.07 2.31
CA ALA A 247 -26.57 5.06 1.33
C ALA A 247 -26.91 5.90 0.09
N VAL A 248 -28.15 5.79 -0.42
CA VAL A 248 -28.61 6.55 -1.58
C VAL A 248 -28.72 8.05 -1.27
N ALA A 249 -29.05 8.41 -0.03
CA ALA A 249 -29.11 9.81 0.39
C ALA A 249 -27.75 10.53 0.27
N ALA A 250 -26.63 9.79 0.22
CA ALA A 250 -25.31 10.34 -0.08
C ALA A 250 -25.23 11.03 -1.45
N LEU A 251 -26.12 10.68 -2.39
CA LEU A 251 -26.20 11.27 -3.72
C LEU A 251 -27.00 12.58 -3.75
N LEU A 252 -27.68 12.95 -2.65
CA LEU A 252 -28.57 14.11 -2.56
C LEU A 252 -27.86 15.38 -2.04
N THR A 253 -26.52 15.43 -2.07
CA THR A 253 -25.75 16.55 -1.50
C THR A 253 -25.70 17.79 -2.40
N ALA A 254 -25.41 18.94 -1.78
CA ALA A 254 -25.35 20.25 -2.42
C ALA A 254 -24.44 20.23 -3.67
N GLY A 255 -25.02 20.53 -4.84
CA GLY A 255 -24.31 20.60 -6.13
C GLY A 255 -24.68 19.51 -7.14
N HIS A 256 -25.41 18.46 -6.74
CA HIS A 256 -25.97 17.46 -7.65
C HIS A 256 -27.44 17.18 -7.31
N HIS A 257 -28.26 18.23 -7.30
CA HIS A 257 -29.71 18.12 -7.11
C HIS A 257 -30.34 17.60 -8.40
N GLY A 258 -30.62 16.30 -8.46
CA GLY A 258 -31.35 15.71 -9.57
C GLY A 258 -31.66 14.25 -9.31
N VAL A 259 -32.96 13.93 -9.31
CA VAL A 259 -33.49 12.56 -9.16
C VAL A 259 -32.80 11.59 -10.14
N LYS A 260 -32.42 12.08 -11.33
CA LYS A 260 -31.69 11.34 -12.38
C LYS A 260 -30.36 10.72 -11.92
N VAL A 261 -29.58 11.39 -11.06
CA VAL A 261 -28.29 10.84 -10.58
C VAL A 261 -28.55 9.74 -9.56
N ALA A 262 -29.52 9.96 -8.66
CA ALA A 262 -29.95 8.96 -7.69
C ALA A 262 -30.55 7.74 -8.39
N GLU A 263 -31.50 7.92 -9.30
CA GLU A 263 -32.09 6.86 -10.14
C GLU A 263 -31.02 6.06 -10.88
N ARG A 264 -30.10 6.75 -11.57
CA ARG A 264 -29.02 6.09 -12.33
C ARG A 264 -28.11 5.24 -11.44
N HIS A 265 -27.86 5.65 -10.20
CA HIS A 265 -26.84 5.01 -9.35
C HIS A 265 -27.37 4.31 -8.11
N ALA A 266 -28.69 4.31 -7.86
CA ALA A 266 -29.30 3.77 -6.64
C ALA A 266 -28.93 2.30 -6.41
N GLU A 267 -29.14 1.44 -7.42
CA GLU A 267 -28.78 0.00 -7.34
C GLU A 267 -27.29 -0.19 -7.06
N ARG A 268 -26.43 0.61 -7.71
CA ARG A 268 -24.97 0.54 -7.57
C ARG A 268 -24.53 0.93 -6.16
N VAL A 269 -25.09 2.00 -5.62
CA VAL A 269 -24.80 2.48 -4.26
C VAL A 269 -25.32 1.49 -3.21
N ALA A 270 -26.52 0.92 -3.41
CA ALA A 270 -27.05 -0.12 -2.53
C ALA A 270 -26.13 -1.35 -2.51
N VAL A 271 -25.69 -1.85 -3.67
CA VAL A 271 -24.73 -2.96 -3.78
C VAL A 271 -23.41 -2.62 -3.07
N LEU A 272 -22.88 -1.41 -3.25
CA LEU A 272 -21.66 -0.97 -2.59
C LEU A 272 -21.81 -0.92 -1.05
N ALA A 273 -22.92 -0.38 -0.56
CA ALA A 273 -23.16 -0.24 0.88
C ALA A 273 -23.39 -1.58 1.58
N LEU A 274 -24.07 -2.52 0.91
CA LEU A 274 -24.36 -3.85 1.44
C LEU A 274 -23.14 -4.78 1.36
N PHE A 275 -22.49 -4.84 0.19
CA PHE A 275 -21.49 -5.88 -0.10
C PHE A 275 -20.05 -5.37 -0.19
N GLY A 276 -19.82 -4.05 -0.21
CA GLY A 276 -18.47 -3.50 -0.22
C GLY A 276 -17.61 -3.95 -1.41
N VAL A 277 -18.23 -4.28 -2.54
CA VAL A 277 -17.54 -4.79 -3.74
C VAL A 277 -16.57 -3.76 -4.31
N ARG A 278 -15.51 -4.22 -4.99
CA ARG A 278 -14.55 -3.33 -5.65
C ARG A 278 -15.21 -2.70 -6.90
N PRO A 279 -14.82 -1.49 -7.31
CA PRO A 279 -15.31 -0.91 -8.56
C PRO A 279 -15.13 -1.84 -9.77
N ALA A 280 -13.98 -2.51 -9.86
CA ALA A 280 -13.70 -3.44 -10.96
C ALA A 280 -14.51 -4.75 -10.88
N GLU A 281 -15.00 -5.14 -9.71
CA GLU A 281 -15.95 -6.27 -9.57
C GLU A 281 -17.34 -5.83 -10.04
N LEU A 282 -17.77 -4.63 -9.63
CA LEU A 282 -19.04 -4.06 -10.09
C LEU A 282 -19.06 -3.83 -11.62
N LYS A 283 -17.92 -3.45 -12.22
CA LYS A 283 -17.79 -3.36 -13.69
C LYS A 283 -18.00 -4.70 -14.41
N ARG A 284 -17.67 -5.82 -13.76
CA ARG A 284 -17.88 -7.18 -14.32
C ARG A 284 -19.33 -7.68 -14.14
N GLY A 285 -20.16 -6.94 -13.40
CA GLY A 285 -21.50 -7.36 -13.03
C GLY A 285 -21.52 -8.14 -11.72
N ILE A 286 -22.50 -7.83 -10.88
CA ILE A 286 -22.86 -8.56 -9.66
C ILE A 286 -24.21 -9.23 -9.91
N GLU A 287 -24.23 -10.55 -9.82
CA GLU A 287 -25.48 -11.32 -9.91
C GLU A 287 -26.13 -11.33 -8.54
N LEU A 288 -27.38 -10.87 -8.46
CA LEU A 288 -28.20 -10.82 -7.26
C LEU A 288 -29.32 -11.85 -7.37
N SER A 289 -29.58 -12.54 -6.26
CA SER A 289 -30.72 -13.45 -6.11
C SER A 289 -31.25 -13.40 -4.69
N LEU A 290 -32.52 -13.77 -4.51
CA LEU A 290 -33.09 -13.98 -3.19
C LEU A 290 -32.89 -15.43 -2.76
N ALA A 291 -32.65 -15.61 -1.47
CA ALA A 291 -32.67 -16.89 -0.79
C ALA A 291 -33.48 -16.74 0.51
N ALA A 292 -34.01 -17.84 1.03
CA ALA A 292 -34.57 -17.89 2.36
C ALA A 292 -33.60 -18.65 3.26
N ASP A 293 -33.46 -18.21 4.50
CA ASP A 293 -32.79 -19.02 5.52
C ASP A 293 -33.65 -20.25 5.83
N PRO A 294 -33.12 -21.48 5.67
CA PRO A 294 -33.84 -22.71 5.96
C PRO A 294 -34.31 -22.83 7.41
N GLN A 295 -33.65 -22.17 8.37
CA GLN A 295 -33.98 -22.24 9.79
C GLN A 295 -34.98 -21.16 10.20
N SER A 296 -34.74 -19.89 9.82
CA SER A 296 -35.59 -18.78 10.25
C SER A 296 -36.68 -18.37 9.25
N GLY A 297 -36.64 -18.91 8.02
CA GLY A 297 -37.52 -18.50 6.92
C GLY A 297 -37.30 -17.07 6.43
N ARG A 298 -36.38 -16.31 7.05
CA ARG A 298 -36.17 -14.89 6.72
C ARG A 298 -35.47 -14.75 5.38
N PRO A 299 -35.83 -13.74 4.56
CA PRO A 299 -35.19 -13.53 3.27
C PRO A 299 -33.78 -12.94 3.41
N PHE A 300 -32.88 -13.45 2.58
CA PHE A 300 -31.52 -12.98 2.39
C PHE A 300 -31.30 -12.58 0.94
N LEU A 301 -30.53 -11.52 0.75
CA LEU A 301 -30.03 -11.10 -0.56
C LEU A 301 -28.66 -11.72 -0.76
N ALA A 302 -28.55 -12.58 -1.77
CA ALA A 302 -27.30 -13.19 -2.19
C ALA A 302 -26.70 -12.42 -3.37
N ALA A 303 -25.38 -12.22 -3.34
CA ALA A 303 -24.61 -11.60 -4.41
C ALA A 303 -23.47 -12.54 -4.84
N ARG A 304 -23.49 -13.00 -6.09
CA ARG A 304 -22.38 -13.75 -6.69
C ARG A 304 -21.44 -12.80 -7.41
N VAL A 305 -20.17 -12.84 -7.03
CA VAL A 305 -19.16 -11.87 -7.43
C VAL A 305 -17.98 -12.56 -8.11
N LYS A 306 -17.71 -12.17 -9.35
CA LYS A 306 -16.48 -12.53 -10.07
C LYS A 306 -15.32 -11.65 -9.57
N GLY A 307 -14.39 -12.23 -8.83
CA GLY A 307 -13.32 -11.50 -8.17
C GLY A 307 -12.26 -10.94 -9.13
N VAL A 308 -11.61 -9.86 -8.69
CA VAL A 308 -10.53 -9.17 -9.41
C VAL A 308 -9.21 -9.28 -8.64
N LYS A 309 -8.08 -9.13 -9.35
CA LYS A 309 -6.71 -9.30 -8.79
C LYS A 309 -6.48 -10.71 -8.25
N VAL A 310 -6.92 -11.70 -9.03
CA VAL A 310 -6.76 -13.12 -8.72
C VAL A 310 -5.47 -13.61 -9.37
N ASN A 311 -4.61 -14.24 -8.59
CA ASN A 311 -3.43 -14.96 -9.07
C ASN A 311 -3.26 -16.25 -8.23
N ALA A 312 -2.14 -16.96 -8.39
CA ALA A 312 -1.90 -18.21 -7.65
C ALA A 312 -2.01 -18.05 -6.12
N GLU A 313 -1.61 -16.90 -5.58
CA GLU A 313 -1.50 -16.68 -4.13
C GLU A 313 -2.59 -15.77 -3.53
N ARG A 314 -3.24 -14.95 -4.37
CA ARG A 314 -4.10 -13.84 -3.96
C ARG A 314 -5.44 -13.90 -4.67
N GLY A 315 -6.47 -13.44 -3.95
CA GLY A 315 -7.80 -13.22 -4.51
C GLY A 315 -8.64 -14.49 -4.64
N GLN A 316 -9.94 -14.30 -4.62
CA GLN A 316 -10.95 -15.34 -4.86
C GLN A 316 -11.48 -15.17 -6.29
N ALA A 317 -11.55 -16.23 -7.10
CA ALA A 317 -12.09 -16.14 -8.46
C ALA A 317 -13.61 -15.93 -8.45
N TRP A 318 -14.31 -16.70 -7.63
CA TRP A 318 -15.71 -16.49 -7.32
C TRP A 318 -15.98 -16.48 -5.83
N ARG A 319 -16.96 -15.67 -5.42
CA ARG A 319 -17.53 -15.70 -4.07
C ARG A 319 -19.02 -15.37 -4.10
N THR A 320 -19.75 -15.95 -3.16
CA THR A 320 -21.14 -15.62 -2.86
C THR A 320 -21.18 -14.91 -1.53
N LEU A 321 -21.81 -13.74 -1.51
CA LEU A 321 -22.00 -12.91 -0.32
C LEU A 321 -23.47 -12.93 0.04
N VAL A 322 -23.81 -13.02 1.31
CA VAL A 322 -25.20 -12.99 1.77
C VAL A 322 -25.37 -11.95 2.87
N VAL A 323 -26.46 -11.20 2.78
CA VAL A 323 -26.89 -10.22 3.78
C VAL A 323 -28.39 -10.37 4.03
N PRO A 324 -28.86 -10.17 5.27
CA PRO A 324 -30.29 -10.19 5.56
C PRO A 324 -31.01 -9.03 4.85
N VAL A 325 -32.27 -9.27 4.48
CA VAL A 325 -33.16 -8.23 3.94
C VAL A 325 -33.83 -7.51 5.10
N ASP A 326 -33.07 -6.67 5.82
CA ASP A 326 -33.50 -6.01 7.06
C ASP A 326 -33.31 -4.48 7.08
N ASN A 327 -32.99 -3.88 5.93
CA ASN A 327 -32.79 -2.45 5.78
C ASN A 327 -33.28 -1.96 4.41
N THR A 328 -33.46 -0.65 4.24
CA THR A 328 -34.07 -0.07 3.03
C THR A 328 -33.29 -0.38 1.75
N ALA A 329 -31.96 -0.41 1.78
CA ALA A 329 -31.16 -0.78 0.61
C ALA A 329 -31.32 -2.26 0.23
N ALA A 330 -31.35 -3.16 1.23
CA ALA A 330 -31.57 -4.58 0.97
C ALA A 330 -33.00 -4.85 0.48
N ASN A 331 -33.99 -4.17 1.06
CA ASN A 331 -35.39 -4.23 0.62
C ASN A 331 -35.57 -3.71 -0.82
N GLY A 332 -34.95 -2.57 -1.16
CA GLY A 332 -34.99 -2.03 -2.51
C GLY A 332 -34.38 -2.97 -3.55
N LEU A 333 -33.20 -3.53 -3.28
CA LEU A 333 -32.61 -4.52 -4.18
C LEU A 333 -33.42 -5.82 -4.24
N ALA A 334 -34.03 -6.26 -3.13
CA ALA A 334 -34.91 -7.41 -3.12
C ALA A 334 -36.14 -7.20 -4.00
N ALA A 335 -36.74 -6.00 -3.99
CA ALA A 335 -37.83 -5.64 -4.89
C ALA A 335 -37.40 -5.71 -6.36
N VAL A 336 -36.26 -5.09 -6.70
CA VAL A 336 -35.67 -5.17 -8.06
C VAL A 336 -35.42 -6.62 -8.51
N VAL A 337 -34.95 -7.48 -7.61
CA VAL A 337 -34.74 -8.91 -7.92
C VAL A 337 -36.07 -9.62 -8.19
N ARG A 338 -37.13 -9.31 -7.43
CA ARG A 338 -38.48 -9.88 -7.67
C ARG A 338 -39.06 -9.41 -8.99
N GLU A 339 -39.00 -8.11 -9.26
CA GLU A 339 -39.47 -7.50 -10.51
C GLU A 339 -38.78 -8.10 -11.74
N ARG A 340 -37.49 -8.46 -11.62
CA ARG A 340 -36.70 -9.09 -12.69
C ARG A 340 -36.82 -10.63 -12.75
N GLY A 341 -37.82 -11.22 -12.09
CA GLY A 341 -38.07 -12.67 -12.16
C GLY A 341 -37.14 -13.53 -11.29
N GLY A 342 -36.64 -12.98 -10.18
CA GLY A 342 -35.87 -13.72 -9.16
C GLY A 342 -34.35 -13.65 -9.31
N LYS A 343 -33.83 -13.05 -10.39
CA LYS A 343 -32.41 -12.75 -10.57
C LYS A 343 -32.23 -11.36 -11.16
N ALA A 344 -31.23 -10.62 -10.68
CA ALA A 344 -30.87 -9.31 -11.23
C ALA A 344 -29.37 -9.21 -11.44
N MET A 345 -28.92 -8.48 -12.46
CA MET A 345 -27.52 -8.13 -12.64
C MET A 345 -27.33 -6.62 -12.44
N VAL A 346 -26.43 -6.24 -11.54
CA VAL A 346 -26.03 -4.84 -11.34
C VAL A 346 -24.59 -4.67 -11.82
N SER A 347 -24.39 -3.84 -12.84
CA SER A 347 -23.07 -3.56 -13.42
C SER A 347 -22.76 -2.07 -13.45
N MET A 348 -21.55 -1.68 -13.83
CA MET A 348 -21.14 -0.27 -13.90
C MET A 348 -20.17 -0.05 -15.07
N THR A 349 -20.40 0.97 -15.89
CA THR A 349 -19.45 1.36 -16.94
C THR A 349 -18.34 2.29 -16.41
N ASP A 350 -17.33 2.60 -17.22
CA ASP A 350 -16.33 3.61 -16.88
C ASP A 350 -16.94 5.02 -16.74
N ALA A 351 -17.96 5.34 -17.55
CA ALA A 351 -18.70 6.58 -17.45
C ALA A 351 -19.48 6.65 -16.12
N ASP A 352 -20.14 5.56 -15.74
CA ASP A 352 -20.84 5.48 -14.45
C ASP A 352 -19.87 5.59 -13.28
N HIS A 353 -18.70 4.93 -13.35
CA HIS A 353 -17.67 5.05 -12.34
C HIS A 353 -17.20 6.50 -12.13
N ARG A 354 -17.00 7.25 -13.22
CA ARG A 354 -16.63 8.68 -13.15
C ARG A 354 -17.78 9.52 -12.61
N SER A 355 -18.99 9.32 -13.12
CA SER A 355 -20.21 10.02 -12.71
C SER A 355 -20.50 9.83 -11.22
N LEU A 356 -20.50 8.59 -10.74
CA LEU A 356 -20.77 8.25 -9.35
C LEU A 356 -19.70 8.82 -8.40
N ASN A 357 -18.42 8.72 -8.73
CA ASN A 357 -17.38 9.34 -7.89
C ASN A 357 -17.47 10.87 -7.90
N ARG A 358 -17.92 11.49 -9.00
CA ARG A 358 -18.18 12.93 -9.03
C ARG A 358 -19.33 13.30 -8.10
N ALA A 359 -20.43 12.53 -8.15
CA ALA A 359 -21.60 12.73 -7.28
C ALA A 359 -21.28 12.55 -5.78
N LEU A 360 -20.39 11.61 -5.44
CA LEU A 360 -19.98 11.35 -4.04
C LEU A 360 -18.93 12.33 -3.50
N LYS A 361 -18.23 13.05 -4.38
CA LYS A 361 -17.11 13.92 -4.02
C LYS A 361 -17.49 15.06 -3.06
N PRO A 362 -18.63 15.76 -3.21
CA PRO A 362 -19.04 16.83 -2.30
C PRO A 362 -19.18 16.34 -0.85
N SER A 363 -19.60 15.09 -0.65
CA SER A 363 -19.70 14.45 0.67
C SER A 363 -18.35 13.91 1.19
N GLY A 364 -17.24 14.15 0.48
CA GLY A 364 -15.92 13.57 0.78
C GLY A 364 -15.82 12.06 0.50
N LEU A 365 -16.88 11.46 -0.07
CA LEU A 365 -16.99 10.04 -0.31
C LEU A 365 -16.42 9.63 -1.68
N SER A 366 -16.27 8.32 -1.83
CA SER A 366 -15.92 7.65 -3.07
C SER A 366 -16.55 6.26 -3.05
N ILE A 367 -16.54 5.57 -4.18
CA ILE A 367 -16.98 4.17 -4.24
C ILE A 367 -16.22 3.30 -3.22
N TYR A 368 -14.93 3.56 -3.02
CA TYR A 368 -14.11 2.83 -2.04
C TYR A 368 -14.48 3.13 -0.58
N SER A 369 -15.15 4.24 -0.29
CA SER A 369 -15.60 4.56 1.08
C SER A 369 -16.59 3.53 1.60
N PHE A 370 -17.50 3.04 0.75
CA PHE A 370 -18.44 1.97 1.11
C PHE A 370 -17.74 0.65 1.41
N ARG A 371 -16.73 0.29 0.60
CA ARG A 371 -15.89 -0.87 0.88
C ARG A 371 -15.15 -0.76 2.21
N HIS A 372 -14.69 0.44 2.57
CA HIS A 372 -14.08 0.68 3.88
C HIS A 372 -15.08 0.56 5.02
N ALA A 373 -16.31 1.05 4.85
CA ALA A 373 -17.36 0.90 5.85
C ALA A 373 -17.70 -0.58 6.10
N VAL A 374 -17.94 -1.37 5.05
CA VAL A 374 -18.17 -2.82 5.18
C VAL A 374 -16.98 -3.53 5.82
N ALA A 375 -15.75 -3.19 5.42
CA ALA A 375 -14.55 -3.75 6.03
C ALA A 375 -14.39 -3.41 7.52
N SER A 376 -14.82 -2.22 7.93
CA SER A 376 -14.81 -1.82 9.34
C SER A 376 -15.74 -2.71 10.16
N GLU A 377 -16.96 -2.98 9.67
CA GLU A 377 -17.94 -3.86 10.32
C GLU A 377 -17.39 -5.29 10.47
N LEU A 378 -16.97 -5.89 9.35
CA LEU A 378 -16.37 -7.23 9.33
C LEU A 378 -15.15 -7.34 10.25
N LYS A 379 -14.36 -6.27 10.36
CA LYS A 379 -13.19 -6.23 11.25
C LYS A 379 -13.59 -6.11 12.72
N ARG A 380 -14.61 -5.32 13.04
CA ARG A 380 -15.15 -5.25 14.41
C ARG A 380 -15.66 -6.62 14.84
N GLU A 381 -16.40 -7.30 13.97
CA GLU A 381 -16.89 -8.66 14.19
C GLU A 381 -15.73 -9.64 14.38
N ALA A 382 -14.74 -9.66 13.48
CA ALA A 382 -13.55 -10.51 13.59
C ALA A 382 -12.68 -10.23 14.82
N ILE A 383 -12.73 -9.02 15.40
CA ILE A 383 -12.05 -8.72 16.66
C ILE A 383 -12.85 -9.29 17.84
N ARG A 384 -14.18 -9.22 17.81
CA ARG A 384 -15.04 -9.76 18.87
C ARG A 384 -15.10 -11.30 18.83
N LYS A 385 -15.13 -11.87 17.63
CA LYS A 385 -15.28 -13.29 17.31
C LYS A 385 -14.19 -13.71 16.32
N PRO A 386 -12.97 -14.02 16.78
CA PRO A 386 -11.82 -14.35 15.92
C PRO A 386 -12.07 -15.43 14.86
N GLU A 387 -12.95 -16.38 15.15
CA GLU A 387 -13.41 -17.43 14.23
C GLU A 387 -14.05 -16.87 12.95
N THR A 388 -14.67 -15.69 13.02
CA THR A 388 -15.29 -15.02 11.86
C THR A 388 -14.27 -14.34 10.94
N ALA A 389 -12.98 -14.23 11.35
CA ALA A 389 -11.96 -13.54 10.56
C ALA A 389 -11.76 -14.15 9.16
N ALA A 390 -11.87 -15.47 9.04
CA ALA A 390 -11.81 -16.16 7.75
C ALA A 390 -13.01 -15.78 6.88
N GLY A 391 -14.23 -15.78 7.44
CA GLY A 391 -15.45 -15.32 6.77
C GLY A 391 -15.36 -13.86 6.32
N ALA A 392 -14.84 -12.97 7.16
CA ALA A 392 -14.59 -11.57 6.84
C ALA A 392 -13.61 -11.41 5.66
N ALA A 393 -12.53 -12.19 5.63
CA ALA A 393 -11.58 -12.19 4.53
C ALA A 393 -12.21 -12.73 3.24
N THR A 394 -13.00 -13.81 3.32
CA THR A 394 -13.78 -14.37 2.21
C THR A 394 -14.74 -13.32 1.64
N PHE A 395 -15.48 -12.61 2.50
CA PHE A 395 -16.43 -11.56 2.10
C PHE A 395 -15.73 -10.46 1.28
N MET A 396 -14.54 -10.06 1.72
CA MET A 396 -13.70 -9.08 1.04
C MET A 396 -12.97 -9.62 -0.21
N GLY A 397 -13.11 -10.91 -0.52
CA GLY A 397 -12.46 -11.58 -1.64
C GLY A 397 -10.95 -11.74 -1.45
N HIS A 398 -10.51 -11.99 -0.21
CA HIS A 398 -9.12 -12.26 0.14
C HIS A 398 -8.90 -13.76 0.35
N THR A 399 -7.66 -14.21 0.15
CA THR A 399 -7.17 -15.58 0.46
C THR A 399 -6.38 -15.63 1.77
N SER A 400 -6.28 -14.50 2.48
CA SER A 400 -5.65 -14.39 3.80
C SER A 400 -6.26 -13.26 4.61
N THR A 401 -6.45 -13.51 5.91
CA THR A 401 -6.92 -12.52 6.89
C THR A 401 -5.95 -11.34 7.06
N ARG A 402 -4.65 -11.51 6.74
CA ARG A 402 -3.67 -10.40 6.72
C ARG A 402 -4.14 -9.21 5.88
N SER A 403 -4.88 -9.47 4.80
CA SER A 403 -5.38 -8.44 3.89
C SER A 403 -6.53 -7.61 4.47
N LEU A 404 -7.17 -8.06 5.57
CA LEU A 404 -8.18 -7.27 6.28
C LEU A 404 -7.58 -6.01 6.94
N MET A 405 -6.31 -6.06 7.33
CA MET A 405 -5.61 -4.88 7.84
C MET A 405 -5.62 -3.74 6.83
N SER A 406 -5.74 -4.02 5.52
CA SER A 406 -5.67 -3.05 4.43
C SER A 406 -6.91 -2.13 4.32
N TYR A 407 -8.06 -2.51 4.88
CA TYR A 407 -9.33 -1.80 4.68
C TYR A 407 -10.03 -1.45 5.98
N GLY A 408 -10.55 -0.22 6.09
CA GLY A 408 -11.39 0.24 7.20
C GLY A 408 -10.67 0.25 8.56
N ARG A 409 -11.31 0.82 9.58
CA ARG A 409 -10.89 0.69 10.99
C ARG A 409 -12.06 0.15 11.78
N ALA A 410 -11.80 -0.81 12.67
CA ALA A 410 -12.85 -1.38 13.52
C ALA A 410 -13.60 -0.29 14.28
N ALA A 411 -12.90 0.75 14.77
CA ALA A 411 -13.48 1.92 15.43
C ALA A 411 -14.60 2.62 14.65
N HIS A 412 -14.59 2.55 13.32
CA HIS A 412 -15.62 3.16 12.45
C HIS A 412 -16.79 2.22 12.11
N ALA A 413 -16.82 1.02 12.67
CA ALA A 413 -17.99 0.15 12.58
C ALA A 413 -19.13 0.70 13.44
N ARG A 414 -20.31 0.73 12.87
CA ARG A 414 -21.58 1.12 13.51
C ARG A 414 -22.22 -0.05 14.26
N GLY A 415 -21.84 -1.29 13.94
CA GLY A 415 -22.38 -2.49 14.55
C GLY A 415 -23.72 -2.93 13.96
N GLY A 416 -24.22 -4.08 14.43
CA GLY A 416 -25.57 -4.59 14.12
C GLY A 416 -25.76 -5.20 12.73
N ARG A 417 -24.70 -5.26 11.91
CA ARG A 417 -24.77 -5.87 10.57
C ARG A 417 -24.33 -7.32 10.61
N ARG A 418 -25.06 -8.18 9.90
CA ARG A 418 -24.76 -9.60 9.76
C ARG A 418 -24.30 -9.90 8.34
N PHE A 419 -23.25 -10.69 8.21
CA PHE A 419 -22.63 -11.02 6.93
C PHE A 419 -22.38 -12.52 6.83
N GLY A 420 -22.63 -13.08 5.65
CA GLY A 420 -22.16 -14.42 5.31
C GLY A 420 -21.40 -14.38 3.99
N ALA A 421 -20.40 -15.26 3.85
CA ALA A 421 -19.66 -15.39 2.60
C ALA A 421 -19.13 -16.80 2.40
N ARG A 422 -19.15 -17.24 1.13
CA ARG A 422 -18.52 -18.47 0.66
C ARG A 422 -17.66 -18.15 -0.56
N ALA A 423 -16.49 -18.77 -0.67
CA ALA A 423 -15.64 -18.67 -1.85
C ALA A 423 -15.02 -20.03 -2.18
N GLU A 424 -14.41 -20.13 -3.35
CA GLU A 424 -13.80 -21.36 -3.85
C GLU A 424 -12.54 -21.76 -3.06
N ARG A 425 -11.69 -20.78 -2.69
CA ARG A 425 -10.43 -21.07 -1.99
C ARG A 425 -10.58 -20.85 -0.50
N ALA A 426 -10.01 -21.75 0.29
CA ALA A 426 -9.85 -21.56 1.73
C ALA A 426 -9.02 -20.32 2.05
N VAL A 427 -9.36 -19.64 3.15
CA VAL A 427 -8.63 -18.47 3.63
C VAL A 427 -7.53 -18.91 4.59
N ARG A 428 -6.30 -18.47 4.34
CA ARG A 428 -5.19 -18.63 5.28
C ARG A 428 -5.37 -17.69 6.48
N SER A 429 -5.57 -18.27 7.66
CA SER A 429 -5.68 -17.52 8.91
C SER A 429 -4.29 -17.04 9.36
N VAL A 430 -4.18 -15.74 9.56
CA VAL A 430 -2.99 -15.00 9.99
C VAL A 430 -3.46 -13.92 10.98
N PRO A 431 -2.69 -13.57 12.02
CA PRO A 431 -3.01 -12.47 12.93
C PRO A 431 -3.50 -11.20 12.21
N VAL A 432 -4.66 -10.70 12.65
CA VAL A 432 -5.43 -9.64 11.98
C VAL A 432 -5.17 -8.26 12.59
N THR A 433 -4.68 -8.20 13.83
CA THR A 433 -4.37 -6.95 14.54
C THR A 433 -2.87 -6.77 14.77
N PHE A 434 -2.46 -5.54 15.09
CA PHE A 434 -1.08 -5.27 15.50
C PHE A 434 -0.72 -5.96 16.82
N GLN A 435 -1.67 -6.00 17.77
CA GLN A 435 -1.49 -6.70 19.04
C GLN A 435 -1.23 -8.19 18.81
N GLN A 436 -2.13 -8.88 18.10
CA GLN A 436 -1.95 -10.31 17.79
C GLN A 436 -0.64 -10.59 17.04
N LYS A 437 -0.15 -9.64 16.24
CA LYS A 437 1.17 -9.75 15.59
C LYS A 437 2.34 -9.52 16.55
N ALA A 438 2.20 -8.61 17.50
CA ALA A 438 3.17 -8.41 18.56
C ALA A 438 3.24 -9.66 19.43
N ASP A 439 2.10 -10.18 19.87
CA ASP A 439 1.99 -11.40 20.68
C ASP A 439 2.60 -12.61 19.94
N VAL A 440 2.32 -12.80 18.65
CA VAL A 440 2.95 -13.88 17.85
C VAL A 440 4.44 -13.67 17.64
N ARG A 441 4.91 -12.42 17.52
CA ARG A 441 6.35 -12.12 17.43
C ARG A 441 7.06 -12.36 18.76
N GLU A 442 6.43 -12.01 19.87
CA GLU A 442 6.94 -12.26 21.21
C GLU A 442 6.97 -13.75 21.51
N ALA A 443 5.91 -14.49 21.17
CA ALA A 443 5.88 -15.94 21.26
C ALA A 443 6.98 -16.59 20.40
N ALA A 444 7.14 -16.15 19.13
CA ALA A 444 8.21 -16.66 18.27
C ALA A 444 9.61 -16.32 18.80
N ARG A 445 9.82 -15.14 19.39
CA ARG A 445 11.06 -14.77 20.07
C ARG A 445 11.32 -15.62 21.32
N ALA A 446 10.28 -15.91 22.10
CA ALA A 446 10.37 -16.77 23.27
C ALA A 446 10.71 -18.22 22.88
N THR A 447 10.07 -18.77 21.84
CA THR A 447 10.39 -20.10 21.31
C THR A 447 11.80 -20.15 20.72
N ALA A 448 12.23 -19.11 19.99
CA ALA A 448 13.60 -19.02 19.49
C ALA A 448 14.62 -18.94 20.63
N ALA A 449 14.33 -18.15 21.67
CA ALA A 449 15.18 -18.05 22.86
C ALA A 449 15.29 -19.39 23.62
N GLN A 450 14.19 -20.14 23.74
CA GLN A 450 14.17 -21.49 24.30
C GLN A 450 14.94 -22.51 23.43
N ALA A 451 14.89 -22.38 22.11
CA ALA A 451 15.63 -23.25 21.19
C ALA A 451 17.15 -22.97 21.17
N THR A 452 17.57 -21.74 21.46
CA THR A 452 19.00 -21.37 21.63
C THR A 452 19.58 -21.68 23.00
N ALA A 453 18.90 -22.44 23.86
CA ALA A 453 19.47 -22.96 25.09
C ALA A 453 19.93 -24.42 24.94
N PRO A 454 21.08 -24.73 24.31
CA PRO A 454 21.78 -25.95 24.62
C PRO A 454 22.50 -25.78 25.96
N ARG A 455 22.11 -26.60 26.94
CA ARG A 455 22.97 -27.00 28.07
C ARG A 455 24.29 -27.50 27.48
N VAL A 456 25.34 -26.69 27.52
CA VAL A 456 26.71 -27.21 27.40
C VAL A 456 26.98 -27.94 28.71
N PRO A 457 27.22 -29.27 28.72
CA PRO A 457 27.73 -29.94 29.90
C PRO A 457 29.10 -29.34 30.19
N ASN A 458 29.29 -28.94 31.45
CA ASN A 458 30.53 -28.36 31.93
C ASN A 458 31.70 -29.32 31.62
N LEU A 459 32.55 -28.98 30.65
CA LEU A 459 33.68 -29.80 30.18
C LEU A 459 34.72 -30.09 31.30
N GLY A 460 34.62 -29.42 32.45
CA GLY A 460 35.41 -29.72 33.65
C GLY A 460 35.00 -30.97 34.42
N ALA A 461 33.84 -31.57 34.15
CA ALA A 461 33.35 -32.73 34.92
C ALA A 461 33.77 -34.11 34.35
N LEU A 462 34.36 -34.17 33.15
CA LEU A 462 34.84 -35.42 32.54
C LEU A 462 36.34 -35.68 32.74
N ALA A 463 37.05 -34.78 33.43
CA ALA A 463 38.44 -35.01 33.83
C ALA A 463 38.53 -35.83 35.12
N ARG A 464 38.01 -37.07 35.11
CA ARG A 464 38.35 -38.08 36.12
C ARG A 464 38.64 -39.43 35.48
N ARG A 465 39.94 -39.76 35.53
CA ARG A 465 40.55 -41.09 35.63
C ARG A 465 40.36 -42.03 34.44
N LEU A 466 41.27 -41.95 33.48
CA LEU A 466 41.78 -43.13 32.80
C LEU A 466 43.14 -43.50 33.44
N PRO A 467 43.34 -44.73 33.96
CA PRO A 467 44.63 -45.19 34.43
C PRO A 467 45.54 -45.50 33.23
N THR A 468 46.71 -44.87 33.19
CA THR A 468 47.73 -45.11 32.16
C THR A 468 48.41 -46.47 32.37
N PRO A 469 48.39 -47.39 31.39
CA PRO A 469 49.22 -48.60 31.43
C PRO A 469 50.69 -48.23 31.17
N GLY A 470 51.57 -48.75 32.02
CA GLY A 470 53.01 -48.53 31.94
C GLY A 470 53.62 -49.06 30.65
N LEU A 471 54.33 -48.19 29.93
CA LEU A 471 55.27 -48.55 28.88
C LEU A 471 56.63 -47.96 29.28
N THR A 472 57.44 -48.81 29.89
CA THR A 472 58.87 -48.60 30.10
C THR A 472 59.60 -48.83 28.77
N PRO A 473 60.27 -47.83 28.17
CA PRO A 473 61.16 -48.08 27.04
C PRO A 473 62.50 -48.66 27.54
N PRO A 474 63.10 -49.62 26.82
CA PRO A 474 64.37 -50.24 27.22
C PRO A 474 65.53 -49.25 27.13
N ARG A 475 66.42 -49.33 28.13
CA ARG A 475 67.65 -48.54 28.24
C ARG A 475 68.65 -48.94 27.15
N GLY A 476 68.82 -48.10 26.14
CA GLY A 476 69.99 -48.10 25.26
C GLY A 476 71.20 -47.43 25.93
N PRO A 477 72.44 -47.76 25.52
CA PRO A 477 73.67 -47.29 26.15
C PRO A 477 73.88 -45.77 25.97
N LYS A 478 74.35 -45.11 27.03
CA LYS A 478 74.63 -43.67 27.09
C LYS A 478 75.81 -43.30 26.18
N LEU A 479 75.64 -42.25 25.37
CA LEU A 479 76.72 -41.67 24.56
C LEU A 479 77.64 -40.75 25.41
N PRO A 480 78.95 -40.71 25.16
CA PRO A 480 79.94 -40.23 26.12
C PRO A 480 80.44 -38.80 25.79
N TRP A 481 79.69 -37.76 26.14
CA TRP A 481 80.23 -36.37 26.15
C TRP A 481 79.23 -35.40 26.81
N LYS A 482 79.17 -35.49 28.15
CA LYS A 482 78.88 -34.41 29.09
C LYS A 482 79.34 -34.93 30.45
N ARG A 483 80.57 -34.57 30.82
CA ARG A 483 81.04 -34.62 32.20
C ARG A 483 80.61 -33.35 32.90
#